data_AF-A0A9R0TUU9-F1
#
_entry.id   AF-A0A9R0TUU9-F1
#
_cell.length_a   1.000
_cell.length_b   1.000
_cell.length_c   1.000
_cell.angle_alpha   90.00
_cell.angle_beta   90.00
_cell.angle_gamma   90.00
#
_symmetry.space_group_name_H-M   'P 1'
#
loop_
_entity.id
_entity.type
_entity.pdbx_description
1 polymer ?
#
loop_
_entity_poly.entity_id
_entity_poly.type
_entity_poly.pdbx_seq_one_letter_code
_entity_poly.pdbx_strand_id
1 'polypeptide(L)'
;MVSTALDAMAGTAWGRWLGLVAAVWVQCISGNNYTFSNYSDSIKTLMGLTQLQLNGLSVAKDVGKAFGLLAGLASDRLPTWLLLAIGSLEGFLGYGAQWLVVSKTISPLPYWQMCVCLCLGGNSTTWMNTAVLVTCIRNFRGSRGPVSGVLKGYVGLSTAIFTDVCSALFADDPASFLVMLAVVPAAVCAVAMVFLREGRVASADSGGDEADARGFAAISTLAVAIALYLLAADLTGVGGGGGLVSTVFVAVLMVLLAAPAAVPAYVGWTSWMKSRKAANADAEDAAAPLLLDSKEATQPQGNGEAEEARGPRLGEEHTIAEALWSVDFWVLFSSFLMGVGTGLAVMNNLGQMGVAMGYTDVSIFVSMTSIWGFFGRLASGTISEHFIKYATMNYRYFSITNDVVLSRSINM
;
A
#
# COMPACT_ATOMS: atom_id res chain seq x y z
N MET A 1 23.46 -7.36 15.58
CA MET A 1 24.07 -6.02 15.66
C MET A 1 23.55 -5.07 14.58
N VAL A 2 23.55 -5.45 13.28
CA VAL A 2 23.00 -4.61 12.19
C VAL A 2 21.47 -4.45 12.29
N SER A 3 20.70 -5.53 12.48
CA SER A 3 19.22 -5.42 12.62
C SER A 3 18.84 -4.53 13.80
N THR A 4 19.45 -4.74 14.96
CA THR A 4 19.20 -3.94 16.17
C THR A 4 19.50 -2.45 15.99
N ALA A 5 20.52 -2.09 15.20
CA ALA A 5 20.81 -0.70 14.88
C ALA A 5 19.77 -0.10 13.93
N LEU A 6 19.34 -0.87 12.92
CA LEU A 6 18.28 -0.45 12.00
C LEU A 6 16.92 -0.30 12.69
N ASP A 7 16.60 -1.18 13.64
CA ASP A 7 15.37 -1.13 14.44
C ASP A 7 15.39 0.09 15.39
N ALA A 8 16.56 0.42 15.95
CA ALA A 8 16.75 1.64 16.73
C ALA A 8 16.59 2.91 15.87
N MET A 9 17.13 2.92 14.64
CA MET A 9 16.92 4.01 13.69
C MET A 9 15.44 4.15 13.32
N ALA A 10 14.72 3.05 13.10
CA ALA A 10 13.29 3.04 12.81
C ALA A 10 12.44 3.61 13.96
N GLY A 11 12.91 3.53 15.20
CA GLY A 11 12.27 4.15 16.36
C GLY A 11 12.34 5.67 16.40
N THR A 12 13.20 6.31 15.59
CA THR A 12 13.31 7.77 15.51
C THR A 12 12.25 8.38 14.60
N ALA A 13 11.93 9.66 14.79
CA ALA A 13 11.03 10.39 13.87
C ALA A 13 11.54 10.32 12.41
N TRP A 14 12.84 10.52 12.20
CA TRP A 14 13.46 10.40 10.88
C TRP A 14 13.26 9.00 10.27
N GLY A 15 13.51 7.94 11.04
CA GLY A 15 13.36 6.56 10.58
C GLY A 15 11.92 6.17 10.28
N ARG A 16 10.95 6.65 11.09
CA ARG A 16 9.52 6.47 10.82
C ARG A 16 9.10 7.09 9.48
N TRP A 17 9.54 8.33 9.20
CA TRP A 17 9.26 9.01 7.93
C TRP A 17 9.97 8.35 6.74
N LEU A 18 11.21 7.88 6.93
CA LEU A 18 11.93 7.11 5.91
C LEU A 18 11.21 5.80 5.58
N GLY A 19 10.73 5.08 6.60
CA GLY A 19 9.92 3.88 6.45
C GLY A 19 8.61 4.17 5.71
N LEU A 20 7.93 5.29 6.01
CA LEU A 20 6.72 5.70 5.30
C LEU A 20 6.99 5.98 3.81
N VAL A 21 8.11 6.63 3.48
CA VAL A 21 8.49 6.87 2.07
C VAL A 21 8.76 5.54 1.36
N ALA A 22 9.50 4.61 1.99
CA ALA A 22 9.68 3.27 1.43
C ALA A 22 8.34 2.55 1.20
N ALA A 23 7.40 2.69 2.14
CA ALA A 23 6.04 2.20 1.99
C ALA A 23 5.28 2.85 0.83
N VAL A 24 5.39 4.17 0.62
CA VAL A 24 4.80 4.87 -0.54
C VAL A 24 5.32 4.27 -1.85
N TRP A 25 6.62 4.03 -1.96
CA TRP A 25 7.22 3.40 -3.14
C TRP A 25 6.68 1.98 -3.39
N VAL A 26 6.52 1.17 -2.33
CA VAL A 26 5.89 -0.16 -2.46
C VAL A 26 4.42 -0.03 -2.90
N GLN A 27 3.67 0.95 -2.39
CA GLN A 27 2.27 1.15 -2.81
C GLN A 27 2.15 1.62 -4.26
N CYS A 28 3.11 2.42 -4.76
CA CYS A 28 3.18 2.80 -6.17
C CYS A 28 3.40 1.61 -7.13
N ILE A 29 3.81 0.43 -6.62
CA ILE A 29 4.02 -0.77 -7.43
C ILE A 29 3.07 -1.93 -7.07
N SER A 30 2.18 -1.73 -6.08
CA SER A 30 1.34 -2.80 -5.52
C SER A 30 -0.06 -2.92 -6.16
N GLY A 31 -0.45 -2.07 -7.11
CA GLY A 31 -1.69 -2.23 -7.88
C GLY A 31 -1.54 -2.98 -9.20
N ASN A 32 -0.45 -3.75 -9.35
CA ASN A 32 -0.22 -4.61 -10.52
C ASN A 32 -1.42 -5.53 -10.86
N ASN A 33 -2.23 -5.92 -9.88
CA ASN A 33 -3.38 -6.79 -10.09
C ASN A 33 -4.50 -6.11 -10.93
N TYR A 34 -4.61 -4.78 -10.88
CA TYR A 34 -5.59 -4.02 -11.67
C TYR A 34 -5.16 -3.78 -13.13
N THR A 35 -3.94 -4.17 -13.48
CA THR A 35 -3.36 -3.94 -14.82
C THR A 35 -3.68 -5.04 -15.82
N PHE A 36 -4.46 -6.06 -15.43
CA PHE A 36 -4.74 -7.23 -16.28
C PHE A 36 -5.25 -6.85 -17.67
N SER A 37 -6.07 -5.81 -17.76
CA SER A 37 -6.56 -5.23 -19.01
C SER A 37 -5.47 -4.90 -20.03
N ASN A 38 -4.28 -4.50 -19.58
CA ASN A 38 -3.20 -4.02 -20.46
C ASN A 38 -2.54 -5.15 -21.26
N TYR A 39 -2.56 -6.39 -20.75
CA TYR A 39 -1.90 -7.53 -21.40
C TYR A 39 -2.81 -8.74 -21.62
N SER A 40 -4.03 -8.73 -21.07
CA SER A 40 -4.99 -9.84 -21.16
C SER A 40 -5.30 -10.28 -22.59
N ASP A 41 -5.36 -9.33 -23.53
CA ASP A 41 -5.62 -9.65 -24.94
C ASP A 41 -4.48 -10.44 -25.59
N SER A 42 -3.24 -10.12 -25.23
CA SER A 42 -2.06 -10.88 -25.69
C SER A 42 -2.06 -12.30 -25.13
N ILE A 43 -2.45 -12.49 -23.87
CA ILE A 43 -2.60 -13.84 -23.30
C ILE A 43 -3.72 -14.60 -24.03
N LYS A 44 -4.86 -13.96 -24.26
CA LYS A 44 -6.01 -14.55 -24.96
C LYS A 44 -5.64 -15.04 -26.35
N THR A 45 -5.02 -14.18 -27.15
CA THR A 45 -4.64 -14.48 -28.54
C THR A 45 -3.54 -15.54 -28.61
N LEU A 46 -2.49 -15.43 -27.78
CA LEU A 46 -1.37 -16.36 -27.78
C LEU A 46 -1.76 -17.77 -27.33
N MET A 47 -2.66 -17.88 -26.36
CA MET A 47 -3.12 -19.16 -25.82
C MET A 47 -4.38 -19.71 -26.52
N GLY A 48 -4.93 -18.99 -27.50
CA GLY A 48 -6.14 -19.40 -28.22
C GLY A 48 -7.38 -19.50 -27.32
N LEU A 49 -7.52 -18.60 -26.33
CA LEU A 49 -8.58 -18.66 -25.33
C LEU A 49 -9.89 -18.07 -25.83
N THR A 50 -10.99 -18.67 -25.40
CA THR A 50 -12.32 -18.04 -25.46
C THR A 50 -12.43 -16.89 -24.47
N GLN A 51 -13.39 -15.97 -24.67
CA GLN A 51 -13.65 -14.91 -23.68
C GLN A 51 -14.02 -15.47 -22.30
N LEU A 52 -14.76 -16.59 -22.26
CA LEU A 52 -15.11 -17.26 -21.02
C LEU A 52 -13.86 -17.75 -20.26
N GLN A 53 -12.91 -18.34 -20.97
CA GLN A 53 -11.63 -18.77 -20.39
C GLN A 53 -10.77 -17.59 -19.93
N LEU A 54 -10.70 -16.50 -20.71
CA LEU A 54 -9.98 -15.29 -20.28
C LEU A 54 -10.58 -14.71 -19.00
N ASN A 55 -11.92 -14.65 -18.93
CA ASN A 55 -12.62 -14.21 -17.73
C ASN A 55 -12.34 -15.13 -16.54
N GLY A 56 -12.21 -16.44 -16.78
CA GLY A 56 -11.76 -17.40 -15.77
C GLY A 56 -10.35 -17.13 -15.25
N LEU A 57 -9.40 -16.76 -16.12
CA LEU A 57 -8.05 -16.35 -15.71
C LEU A 57 -8.09 -15.08 -14.85
N SER A 58 -8.89 -14.10 -15.25
CA SER A 58 -9.13 -12.88 -14.48
C SER A 58 -9.69 -13.18 -13.09
N VAL A 59 -10.65 -14.10 -12.98
CA VAL A 59 -11.15 -14.56 -11.68
C VAL A 59 -10.06 -15.26 -10.88
N ALA A 60 -9.22 -16.11 -11.48
CA ALA A 60 -8.12 -16.76 -10.78
C ALA A 60 -7.11 -15.76 -10.18
N LYS A 61 -6.80 -14.68 -10.92
CA LYS A 61 -6.00 -13.55 -10.41
C LYS A 61 -6.65 -12.89 -9.19
N ASP A 62 -7.96 -12.63 -9.24
CA ASP A 62 -8.69 -11.98 -8.15
C ASP A 62 -8.87 -12.90 -6.93
N VAL A 63 -9.02 -14.21 -7.15
CA VAL A 63 -8.98 -15.24 -6.09
C VAL A 63 -7.64 -15.20 -5.36
N GLY A 64 -6.54 -14.93 -6.07
CA GLY A 64 -5.24 -14.63 -5.47
C GLY A 64 -5.32 -13.56 -4.37
N LYS A 65 -6.14 -12.52 -4.55
CA LYS A 65 -6.32 -11.47 -3.53
C LYS A 65 -7.10 -11.96 -2.31
N ALA A 66 -7.99 -12.93 -2.49
CA ALA A 66 -8.78 -13.49 -1.39
C ALA A 66 -7.88 -14.26 -0.38
N PHE A 67 -6.75 -14.81 -0.84
CA PHE A 67 -5.75 -15.41 0.04
C PHE A 67 -4.99 -14.39 0.90
N GLY A 68 -5.23 -13.08 0.74
CA GLY A 68 -4.66 -12.02 1.57
C GLY A 68 -4.98 -12.11 3.06
N LEU A 69 -6.00 -12.88 3.45
CA LEU A 69 -6.24 -13.22 4.86
C LEU A 69 -5.01 -13.91 5.50
N LEU A 70 -4.30 -14.74 4.74
CA LEU A 70 -3.08 -15.41 5.20
C LEU A 70 -1.97 -14.39 5.47
N ALA A 71 -1.81 -13.38 4.61
CA ALA A 71 -0.86 -12.29 4.83
C ALA A 71 -1.22 -11.51 6.11
N GLY A 72 -2.51 -11.25 6.34
CA GLY A 72 -3.00 -10.63 7.57
C GLY A 72 -2.62 -11.42 8.82
N LEU A 73 -2.97 -12.72 8.86
CA LEU A 73 -2.63 -13.62 9.97
C LEU A 73 -1.11 -13.78 10.18
N ALA A 74 -0.35 -13.77 9.09
CA ALA A 74 1.10 -13.86 9.14
C ALA A 74 1.74 -12.56 9.67
N SER A 75 1.10 -11.40 9.48
CA SER A 75 1.66 -10.10 9.88
C SER A 75 1.79 -9.89 11.39
N ASP A 76 1.09 -10.69 12.19
CA ASP A 76 1.22 -10.67 13.64
C ASP A 76 2.42 -11.49 14.13
N ARG A 77 2.90 -12.44 13.33
CA ARG A 77 3.98 -13.36 13.72
C ARG A 77 5.27 -13.18 12.94
N LEU A 78 5.19 -12.69 11.71
CA LEU A 78 6.33 -12.54 10.81
C LEU A 78 6.79 -11.08 10.75
N PRO A 79 8.10 -10.84 10.64
CA PRO A 79 8.62 -9.49 10.47
C PRO A 79 8.28 -8.93 9.07
N THR A 80 8.17 -7.61 8.97
CA THR A 80 7.80 -6.90 7.73
C THR A 80 8.63 -7.28 6.52
N TRP A 81 9.95 -7.42 6.68
CA TRP A 81 10.85 -7.78 5.57
C TRP A 81 10.51 -9.15 4.99
N LEU A 82 10.05 -10.10 5.81
CA LEU A 82 9.70 -11.44 5.36
C LEU A 82 8.36 -11.44 4.61
N LEU A 83 7.39 -10.65 5.06
CA LEU A 83 6.15 -10.44 4.33
C LEU A 83 6.41 -9.83 2.94
N LEU A 84 7.26 -8.82 2.87
CA LEU A 84 7.71 -8.23 1.59
C LEU A 84 8.46 -9.24 0.73
N ALA A 85 9.30 -10.09 1.33
CA ALA A 85 10.03 -11.13 0.60
C ALA A 85 9.08 -12.13 -0.05
N ILE A 86 8.09 -12.64 0.70
CA ILE A 86 7.06 -13.56 0.19
C ILE A 86 6.30 -12.90 -0.96
N GLY A 87 5.78 -11.69 -0.75
CA GLY A 87 5.06 -10.96 -1.79
C GLY A 87 5.91 -10.72 -3.04
N SER A 88 7.16 -10.28 -2.87
CA SER A 88 8.07 -10.03 -4.01
C SER A 88 8.41 -11.30 -4.79
N LEU A 89 8.59 -12.43 -4.11
CA LEU A 89 8.87 -13.72 -4.75
C LEU A 89 7.65 -14.24 -5.52
N GLU A 90 6.46 -14.21 -4.91
CA GLU A 90 5.22 -14.59 -5.58
C GLU A 90 4.95 -13.74 -6.81
N GLY A 91 5.16 -12.41 -6.71
CA GLY A 91 5.00 -11.49 -7.82
C GLY A 91 6.00 -11.74 -8.95
N PHE A 92 7.29 -11.89 -8.60
CA PHE A 92 8.35 -12.18 -9.56
C PHE A 92 8.09 -13.48 -10.31
N LEU A 93 7.70 -14.56 -9.62
CA LEU A 93 7.39 -15.84 -10.23
C LEU A 93 6.09 -15.80 -11.04
N GLY A 94 5.03 -15.19 -10.49
CA GLY A 94 3.72 -15.12 -11.12
C GLY A 94 3.72 -14.31 -12.41
N TYR A 95 4.25 -13.08 -12.38
CA TYR A 95 4.37 -12.22 -13.56
C TYR A 95 5.53 -12.65 -14.46
N GLY A 96 6.62 -13.18 -13.92
CA GLY A 96 7.74 -13.71 -14.70
C GLY A 96 7.33 -14.90 -15.58
N ALA A 97 6.53 -15.82 -15.05
CA ALA A 97 5.98 -16.93 -15.84
C ALA A 97 5.04 -16.44 -16.96
N GLN A 98 4.19 -15.44 -16.68
CA GLN A 98 3.34 -14.82 -17.70
C GLN A 98 4.17 -14.12 -18.78
N TRP A 99 5.23 -13.40 -18.38
CA TRP A 99 6.18 -12.77 -19.29
C TRP A 99 6.85 -13.79 -20.21
N LEU A 100 7.32 -14.93 -19.69
CA LEU A 100 7.94 -15.98 -20.50
C LEU A 100 6.99 -16.52 -21.59
N VAL A 101 5.71 -16.63 -21.28
CA VAL A 101 4.67 -17.04 -22.25
C VAL A 101 4.44 -15.93 -23.28
N VAL A 102 4.17 -14.70 -22.85
CA VAL A 102 3.85 -13.58 -23.76
C VAL A 102 5.03 -13.18 -24.65
N SER A 103 6.26 -13.27 -24.13
CA SER A 103 7.50 -13.08 -24.90
C SER A 103 7.81 -14.23 -25.87
N LYS A 104 7.02 -15.31 -25.87
CA LYS A 104 7.24 -16.54 -26.66
C LYS A 104 8.56 -17.25 -26.33
N THR A 105 9.13 -16.98 -25.16
CA THR A 105 10.34 -17.67 -24.69
C THR A 105 10.04 -19.14 -24.36
N ILE A 106 8.83 -19.42 -23.86
CA ILE A 106 8.33 -20.77 -23.65
C ILE A 106 7.03 -21.01 -24.42
N SER A 107 6.69 -22.27 -24.64
CA SER A 107 5.37 -22.64 -25.16
C SER A 107 4.26 -22.23 -24.20
N PRO A 108 3.06 -21.88 -24.71
CA PRO A 108 1.90 -21.58 -23.87
C PRO A 108 1.67 -22.62 -22.78
N LEU A 109 1.57 -22.16 -21.54
CA LEU A 109 1.28 -23.03 -20.41
C LEU A 109 -0.14 -23.61 -20.53
N PRO A 110 -0.38 -24.85 -20.08
CA PRO A 110 -1.74 -25.35 -19.86
C PRO A 110 -2.58 -24.36 -19.04
N TYR A 111 -3.87 -24.27 -19.34
CA TYR A 111 -4.78 -23.30 -18.74
C TYR A 111 -4.69 -23.22 -17.20
N TRP A 112 -4.65 -24.37 -16.52
CA TRP A 112 -4.55 -24.41 -15.05
C TRP A 112 -3.23 -23.86 -14.51
N GLN A 113 -2.10 -24.04 -15.23
CA GLN A 113 -0.81 -23.50 -14.83
C GLN A 113 -0.83 -21.98 -14.95
N MET A 114 -1.43 -21.47 -16.03
CA MET A 114 -1.66 -20.03 -16.18
C MET A 114 -2.55 -19.49 -15.06
N CYS A 115 -3.63 -20.18 -14.67
CA CYS A 115 -4.43 -19.80 -13.48
C CYS A 115 -3.58 -19.68 -12.21
N VAL A 116 -2.67 -20.62 -11.96
CA VAL A 116 -1.77 -20.59 -10.79
C VAL A 116 -0.82 -19.40 -10.88
N CYS A 117 -0.21 -19.13 -12.04
CA CYS A 117 0.68 -17.98 -12.24
C CYS A 117 -0.04 -16.65 -12.00
N LEU A 118 -1.27 -16.49 -12.51
CA LEU A 118 -2.09 -15.30 -12.27
C LEU A 118 -2.52 -15.18 -10.81
N CYS A 119 -2.88 -16.29 -10.17
CA CYS A 119 -3.22 -16.33 -8.75
C CYS A 119 -2.03 -15.90 -7.88
N LEU A 120 -0.82 -16.41 -8.15
CA LEU A 120 0.41 -16.01 -7.47
C LEU A 120 0.72 -14.52 -7.68
N GLY A 121 0.67 -14.06 -8.94
CA GLY A 121 0.85 -12.64 -9.27
C GLY A 121 -0.17 -11.76 -8.56
N GLY A 122 -1.42 -12.22 -8.45
CA GLY A 122 -2.47 -11.51 -7.73
C GLY A 122 -2.28 -11.48 -6.22
N ASN A 123 -1.88 -12.61 -5.63
CA ASN A 123 -1.64 -12.77 -4.19
C ASN A 123 -0.46 -11.92 -3.70
N SER A 124 0.56 -11.72 -4.55
CA SER A 124 1.74 -10.89 -4.25
C SER A 124 1.37 -9.51 -3.69
N THR A 125 0.34 -8.88 -4.25
CA THR A 125 -0.13 -7.55 -3.83
C THR A 125 -0.65 -7.53 -2.41
N THR A 126 -1.24 -8.63 -1.93
CA THR A 126 -1.82 -8.68 -0.59
C THR A 126 -0.72 -8.71 0.47
N TRP A 127 0.33 -9.49 0.24
CA TRP A 127 1.52 -9.53 1.09
C TRP A 127 2.19 -8.16 1.18
N MET A 128 2.40 -7.49 0.03
CA MET A 128 3.00 -6.16 -0.03
C MET A 128 2.15 -5.12 0.71
N ASN A 129 0.85 -5.07 0.42
CA ASN A 129 -0.08 -4.14 1.05
C ASN A 129 -0.17 -4.36 2.56
N THR A 130 -0.28 -5.61 3.02
CA THR A 130 -0.36 -5.92 4.45
C THR A 130 0.94 -5.53 5.17
N ALA A 131 2.10 -5.88 4.60
CA ALA A 131 3.40 -5.54 5.17
C ALA A 131 3.54 -4.02 5.39
N VAL A 132 3.19 -3.24 4.37
CA VAL A 132 3.24 -1.78 4.40
C VAL A 132 2.23 -1.19 5.38
N LEU A 133 0.96 -1.59 5.27
CA LEU A 133 -0.12 -0.98 6.05
C LEU A 133 0.04 -1.26 7.54
N VAL A 134 0.33 -2.51 7.92
CA VAL A 134 0.49 -2.90 9.34
C VAL A 134 1.69 -2.17 9.94
N THR A 135 2.83 -2.16 9.26
CA THR A 135 4.04 -1.50 9.77
C THR A 135 3.86 0.01 9.92
N CYS A 136 3.28 0.68 8.92
CA CYS A 136 3.07 2.12 8.98
C CYS A 136 2.03 2.53 10.02
N ILE A 137 0.95 1.75 10.20
CA ILE A 137 -0.04 2.00 11.25
C ILE A 137 0.59 1.83 12.65
N ARG A 138 1.47 0.84 12.83
CA ARG A 138 2.19 0.64 14.09
C ARG A 138 3.21 1.75 14.37
N ASN A 139 3.86 2.28 13.33
CA ASN A 139 4.79 3.41 13.44
C ASN A 139 4.09 4.76 13.71
N PHE A 140 2.84 4.94 13.24
CA PHE A 140 2.07 6.19 13.36
C PHE A 140 0.74 5.97 14.10
N ARG A 141 0.81 5.54 15.36
CA ARG A 141 -0.37 5.21 16.18
C ARG A 141 -1.35 6.38 16.40
N GLY A 142 -0.84 7.61 16.42
CA GLY A 142 -1.67 8.83 16.54
C GLY A 142 -2.35 9.27 15.24
N SER A 143 -1.91 8.76 14.07
CA SER A 143 -2.39 9.21 12.75
C SER A 143 -2.73 8.03 11.84
N ARG A 144 -3.41 7.01 12.39
CA ARG A 144 -3.73 5.76 11.66
C ARG A 144 -4.59 6.00 10.41
N GLY A 145 -5.54 6.94 10.51
CA GLY A 145 -6.41 7.34 9.40
C GLY A 145 -5.61 7.92 8.22
N PRO A 146 -4.85 9.02 8.41
CA PRO A 146 -4.14 9.67 7.33
C PRO A 146 -3.12 8.74 6.65
N VAL A 147 -2.42 7.94 7.45
CA VAL A 147 -1.46 6.94 6.96
C VAL A 147 -2.14 5.93 6.03
N SER A 148 -3.25 5.33 6.48
CA SER A 148 -3.99 4.36 5.67
C SER A 148 -4.54 5.01 4.40
N GLY A 149 -5.07 6.23 4.49
CA GLY A 149 -5.62 6.97 3.35
C GLY A 149 -4.56 7.24 2.28
N VAL A 150 -3.40 7.79 2.68
CA VAL A 150 -2.28 8.06 1.77
C VAL A 150 -1.78 6.79 1.10
N LEU A 151 -1.52 5.73 1.88
CA LEU A 151 -1.00 4.48 1.34
C LEU A 151 -1.97 3.80 0.38
N LYS A 152 -3.27 3.77 0.70
CA LYS A 152 -4.30 3.26 -0.21
C LYS A 152 -4.47 4.14 -1.45
N GLY A 153 -4.25 5.45 -1.31
CA GLY A 153 -4.19 6.38 -2.44
C GLY A 153 -3.11 5.97 -3.44
N TYR A 154 -1.86 5.77 -3.00
CA TYR A 154 -0.78 5.37 -3.91
C TYR A 154 -1.03 4.01 -4.59
N VAL A 155 -1.69 3.06 -3.93
CA VAL A 155 -2.16 1.83 -4.60
C VAL A 155 -3.13 2.17 -5.72
N GLY A 156 -4.03 3.12 -5.50
CA GLY A 156 -4.94 3.62 -6.53
C GLY A 156 -4.23 4.32 -7.69
N LEU A 157 -3.05 4.91 -7.50
CA LEU A 157 -2.26 5.52 -8.59
C LEU A 157 -1.36 4.53 -9.33
N SER A 158 -0.99 3.43 -8.69
CA SER A 158 0.00 2.50 -9.23
C SER A 158 -0.32 1.92 -10.62
N THR A 159 -1.59 1.63 -10.93
CA THR A 159 -1.98 1.12 -12.25
C THR A 159 -1.74 2.15 -13.34
N ALA A 160 -2.06 3.43 -13.08
CA ALA A 160 -1.77 4.53 -13.99
C ALA A 160 -0.26 4.70 -14.17
N ILE A 161 0.51 4.67 -13.07
CA ILE A 161 1.98 4.74 -13.13
C ILE A 161 2.55 3.64 -14.03
N PHE A 162 2.13 2.38 -13.86
CA PHE A 162 2.60 1.30 -14.73
C PHE A 162 2.16 1.49 -16.18
N THR A 163 0.91 1.84 -16.41
CA THR A 163 0.35 2.03 -17.75
C THR A 163 1.12 3.11 -18.51
N ASP A 164 1.24 4.30 -17.92
CA ASP A 164 1.82 5.46 -18.58
C ASP A 164 3.33 5.31 -18.78
N VAL A 165 4.05 4.72 -17.81
CA VAL A 165 5.49 4.43 -17.97
C VAL A 165 5.72 3.42 -19.09
N CYS A 166 4.83 2.43 -19.25
CA CYS A 166 4.96 1.46 -20.33
C CYS A 166 4.62 2.04 -21.68
N SER A 167 3.57 2.86 -21.77
CA SER A 167 3.25 3.58 -23.00
C SER A 167 4.41 4.49 -23.41
N ALA A 168 5.00 5.20 -22.44
CA ALA A 168 6.10 6.13 -22.69
C ALA A 168 7.44 5.49 -23.06
N LEU A 169 7.83 4.38 -22.42
CA LEU A 169 9.16 3.78 -22.62
C LEU A 169 9.15 2.57 -23.55
N PHE A 170 8.02 1.86 -23.63
CA PHE A 170 7.93 0.55 -24.28
C PHE A 170 6.83 0.49 -25.34
N ALA A 171 6.22 1.64 -25.70
CA ALA A 171 5.19 1.74 -26.74
C ALA A 171 4.05 0.71 -26.55
N ASP A 172 3.61 0.55 -25.30
CA ASP A 172 2.54 -0.38 -24.89
C ASP A 172 2.79 -1.86 -25.23
N ASP A 173 4.06 -2.27 -25.35
CA ASP A 173 4.43 -3.68 -25.54
C ASP A 173 4.03 -4.55 -24.32
N PRO A 174 3.13 -5.55 -24.49
CA PRO A 174 2.62 -6.37 -23.39
C PRO A 174 3.69 -7.24 -22.70
N ALA A 175 4.73 -7.65 -23.43
CA ALA A 175 5.84 -8.39 -22.84
C ALA A 175 6.68 -7.48 -21.94
N SER A 176 7.03 -6.28 -22.42
CA SER A 176 7.73 -5.24 -21.65
C SER A 176 6.93 -4.82 -20.41
N PHE A 177 5.60 -4.73 -20.53
CA PHE A 177 4.71 -4.49 -19.41
C PHE A 177 4.82 -5.59 -18.33
N LEU A 178 4.76 -6.87 -18.73
CA LEU A 178 4.83 -7.99 -17.81
C LEU A 178 6.20 -8.13 -17.12
N VAL A 179 7.31 -7.90 -17.82
CA VAL A 179 8.64 -7.91 -17.18
C VAL A 179 8.79 -6.74 -16.20
N MET A 180 8.20 -5.58 -16.50
CA MET A 180 8.15 -4.47 -15.55
C MET A 180 7.38 -4.86 -14.28
N LEU A 181 6.24 -5.54 -14.42
CA LEU A 181 5.48 -6.07 -13.27
C LEU A 181 6.21 -7.16 -12.49
N ALA A 182 7.10 -7.93 -13.12
CA ALA A 182 7.91 -8.93 -12.44
C ALA A 182 9.10 -8.31 -11.69
N VAL A 183 9.85 -7.44 -12.37
CA VAL A 183 11.16 -6.96 -11.91
C VAL A 183 11.05 -5.71 -11.01
N VAL A 184 10.22 -4.73 -11.37
CA VAL A 184 10.15 -3.46 -10.63
C VAL A 184 9.60 -3.67 -9.22
N PRO A 185 8.47 -4.38 -9.01
CA PRO A 185 8.01 -4.74 -7.67
C PRO A 185 9.06 -5.48 -6.84
N ALA A 186 9.79 -6.42 -7.43
CA ALA A 186 10.83 -7.18 -6.74
C ALA A 186 12.00 -6.28 -6.29
N ALA A 187 12.48 -5.40 -7.17
CA ALA A 187 13.54 -4.46 -6.86
C ALA A 187 13.13 -3.45 -5.76
N VAL A 188 11.95 -2.86 -5.88
CA VAL A 188 11.42 -1.91 -4.88
C VAL A 188 11.22 -2.60 -3.53
N CYS A 189 10.68 -3.82 -3.52
CA CYS A 189 10.53 -4.59 -2.28
C CYS A 189 11.88 -4.92 -1.65
N ALA A 190 12.90 -5.30 -2.42
CA ALA A 190 14.23 -5.60 -1.89
C ALA A 190 14.85 -4.39 -1.16
N VAL A 191 14.66 -3.18 -1.70
CA VAL A 191 15.05 -1.93 -1.03
C VAL A 191 14.19 -1.70 0.22
N ALA A 192 12.87 -1.85 0.11
CA ALA A 192 11.94 -1.63 1.20
C ALA A 192 12.15 -2.61 2.38
N MET A 193 12.63 -3.84 2.15
CA MET A 193 12.98 -4.78 3.22
C MET A 193 14.02 -4.23 4.21
N VAL A 194 14.86 -3.29 3.76
CA VAL A 194 15.87 -2.64 4.61
C VAL A 194 15.27 -1.46 5.37
N PHE A 195 14.52 -0.60 4.68
CA PHE A 195 14.06 0.70 5.20
C PHE A 195 12.71 0.66 5.89
N LEU A 196 11.82 -0.25 5.50
CA LEU A 196 10.50 -0.42 6.10
C LEU A 196 10.61 -1.34 7.33
N ARG A 197 10.83 -0.73 8.49
CA ARG A 197 10.92 -1.42 9.78
C ARG A 197 9.93 -0.86 10.78
N GLU A 198 9.49 -1.72 11.68
CA GLU A 198 8.68 -1.34 12.83
C GLU A 198 9.60 -0.75 13.91
N GLY A 199 9.40 0.54 14.23
CA GLY A 199 10.12 1.22 15.29
C GLY A 199 9.37 1.12 16.61
N ARG A 200 10.02 0.67 17.69
CA ARG A 200 9.43 0.77 19.04
C ARG A 200 9.47 2.22 19.49
N VAL A 201 8.34 2.92 19.34
CA VAL A 201 8.18 4.29 19.81
C VAL A 201 8.22 4.28 21.35
N ALA A 202 9.18 4.99 21.95
CA ALA A 202 9.14 5.27 23.38
C ALA A 202 7.92 6.16 23.66
N SER A 203 7.09 5.75 24.61
CA SER A 203 5.71 6.21 24.85
C SER A 203 5.52 7.70 25.25
N ALA A 204 6.42 8.62 24.91
CA ALA A 204 6.50 9.95 25.51
C ALA A 204 6.57 11.17 24.56
N ASP A 205 6.38 11.02 23.24
CA ASP A 205 6.34 12.16 22.31
C ASP A 205 4.91 12.45 21.81
N SER A 206 4.08 13.02 22.67
CA SER A 206 2.77 13.62 22.32
C SER A 206 2.90 15.02 21.70
N GLY A 207 4.12 15.53 21.51
CA GLY A 207 4.40 16.84 20.90
C GLY A 207 4.56 16.85 19.38
N GLY A 208 4.38 15.71 18.70
CA GLY A 208 4.64 15.54 17.25
C GLY A 208 3.43 15.66 16.32
N ASP A 209 2.20 15.73 16.84
CA ASP A 209 0.96 15.57 16.05
C ASP A 209 0.81 16.61 14.93
N GLU A 210 1.17 17.88 15.18
CA GLU A 210 1.04 18.93 14.17
C GLU A 210 2.11 18.83 13.07
N ALA A 211 3.33 18.44 13.44
CA ALA A 211 4.40 18.19 12.47
C ALA A 211 4.08 16.96 11.61
N ASP A 212 3.53 15.91 12.23
CA ASP A 212 3.11 14.72 11.52
C ASP A 212 1.93 15.02 10.56
N ALA A 213 0.95 15.80 11.00
CA ALA A 213 -0.16 16.25 10.16
C ALA A 213 0.33 17.05 8.93
N ARG A 214 1.32 17.94 9.10
CA ARG A 214 1.94 18.67 7.97
C ARG A 214 2.67 17.74 7.01
N GLY A 215 3.38 16.73 7.53
CA GLY A 215 4.03 15.71 6.71
C GLY A 215 3.03 14.90 5.88
N PHE A 216 1.92 14.45 6.48
CA PHE A 216 0.86 13.75 5.76
C PHE A 216 0.18 14.64 4.72
N ALA A 217 -0.09 15.91 5.06
CA ALA A 217 -0.63 16.87 4.12
C ALA A 217 0.29 17.05 2.92
N ALA A 218 1.61 17.22 3.14
CA ALA A 218 2.58 17.35 2.07
C ALA A 218 2.60 16.13 1.14
N ILE A 219 2.68 14.91 1.69
CA ILE A 219 2.67 13.68 0.89
C ILE A 219 1.32 13.51 0.15
N SER A 220 0.21 13.87 0.77
CA SER A 220 -1.12 13.82 0.14
C SER A 220 -1.24 14.81 -1.01
N THR A 221 -0.78 16.05 -0.82
CA THR A 221 -0.77 17.07 -1.89
C THR A 221 0.11 16.65 -3.06
N LEU A 222 1.22 15.98 -2.79
CA LEU A 222 2.09 15.44 -3.81
C LEU A 222 1.43 14.26 -4.55
N ALA A 223 0.71 13.40 -3.86
CA ALA A 223 -0.08 12.35 -4.49
C ALA A 223 -1.14 12.92 -5.45
N VAL A 224 -1.82 14.00 -5.04
CA VAL A 224 -2.76 14.73 -5.92
C VAL A 224 -2.05 15.35 -7.12
N ALA A 225 -0.87 15.94 -6.92
CA ALA A 225 -0.07 16.48 -8.02
C ALA A 225 0.35 15.39 -9.03
N ILE A 226 0.77 14.21 -8.55
CA ILE A 226 1.07 13.04 -9.40
C ILE A 226 -0.19 12.62 -10.17
N ALA A 227 -1.34 12.51 -9.50
CA ALA A 227 -2.60 12.14 -10.12
C ALA A 227 -2.99 13.09 -11.26
N LEU A 228 -2.88 14.41 -11.03
CA LEU A 228 -3.16 15.42 -12.04
C LEU A 228 -2.14 15.41 -13.17
N TYR A 229 -0.88 15.09 -12.87
CA TYR A 229 0.18 14.97 -13.87
C TYR A 229 -0.06 13.78 -14.81
N LEU A 230 -0.38 12.61 -14.28
CA LEU A 230 -0.76 11.42 -15.05
C LEU A 230 -2.02 11.71 -15.88
N LEU A 231 -3.05 12.31 -15.28
CA LEU A 231 -4.28 12.67 -15.98
C LEU A 231 -4.04 13.64 -17.14
N ALA A 232 -3.15 14.61 -16.96
CA ALA A 232 -2.77 15.53 -18.03
C ALA A 232 -2.04 14.79 -19.16
N ALA A 233 -1.16 13.84 -18.84
CA ALA A 233 -0.46 13.03 -19.83
C ALA A 233 -1.42 12.15 -20.64
N ASP A 234 -2.38 11.50 -19.98
CA ASP A 234 -3.45 10.72 -20.62
C ASP A 234 -4.26 11.58 -21.61
N LEU A 235 -4.69 12.76 -21.18
CA LEU A 235 -5.54 13.64 -22.00
C LEU A 235 -4.79 14.31 -23.16
N THR A 236 -3.48 14.53 -23.02
CA THR A 236 -2.66 15.22 -24.03
C THR A 236 -1.92 14.26 -24.96
N GLY A 237 -1.90 12.96 -24.65
CA GLY A 237 -1.13 11.96 -25.42
C GLY A 237 0.39 12.13 -25.31
N VAL A 238 0.87 12.94 -24.37
CA VAL A 238 2.30 13.22 -24.16
C VAL A 238 3.07 11.96 -23.73
N GLY A 239 2.38 10.99 -23.14
CA GLY A 239 2.93 9.68 -22.79
C GLY A 239 3.25 8.81 -24.00
N GLY A 240 2.32 8.62 -24.93
CA GLY A 240 2.39 7.56 -25.96
C GLY A 240 3.15 7.86 -27.26
N GLY A 241 3.74 9.06 -27.41
CA GLY A 241 4.39 9.49 -28.65
C GLY A 241 5.81 8.96 -28.89
N GLY A 242 6.46 8.44 -27.85
CA GLY A 242 7.87 8.04 -27.88
C GLY A 242 8.86 9.22 -27.99
N GLY A 243 10.15 8.93 -27.79
CA GLY A 243 11.22 9.92 -27.94
C GLY A 243 11.48 10.81 -26.72
N LEU A 244 12.03 12.01 -26.96
CA LEU A 244 12.50 12.89 -25.89
C LEU A 244 11.38 13.34 -24.96
N VAL A 245 10.19 13.60 -25.50
CA VAL A 245 9.02 14.07 -24.73
C VAL A 245 8.55 13.00 -23.74
N SER A 246 8.37 11.76 -24.19
CA SER A 246 8.02 10.62 -23.31
C SER A 246 9.12 10.33 -22.26
N THR A 247 10.39 10.48 -22.63
CA THR A 247 11.51 10.31 -21.70
C THR A 247 11.51 11.39 -20.61
N VAL A 248 11.28 12.64 -20.99
CA VAL A 248 11.15 13.77 -20.04
C VAL A 248 9.92 13.57 -19.15
N PHE A 249 8.80 13.10 -19.70
CA PHE A 249 7.60 12.77 -18.93
C PHE A 249 7.91 11.76 -17.81
N VAL A 250 8.53 10.63 -18.15
CA VAL A 250 8.90 9.63 -17.15
C VAL A 250 9.93 10.18 -16.16
N ALA A 251 10.92 10.95 -16.62
CA ALA A 251 11.89 11.57 -15.72
C ALA A 251 11.21 12.49 -14.69
N VAL A 252 10.28 13.33 -15.11
CA VAL A 252 9.50 14.20 -14.22
C VAL A 252 8.64 13.38 -13.27
N LEU A 253 7.97 12.33 -13.75
CA LEU A 253 7.20 11.40 -12.91
C LEU A 253 8.07 10.75 -11.83
N MET A 254 9.28 10.30 -12.18
CA MET A 254 10.22 9.71 -11.23
C MET A 254 10.71 10.73 -10.19
N VAL A 255 10.91 11.99 -10.57
CA VAL A 255 11.21 13.06 -9.61
C VAL A 255 10.04 13.32 -8.67
N LEU A 256 8.81 13.36 -9.17
CA LEU A 256 7.61 13.53 -8.35
C LEU A 256 7.42 12.36 -7.38
N LEU A 257 7.68 11.13 -7.81
CA LEU A 257 7.64 9.93 -6.95
C LEU A 257 8.75 9.90 -5.91
N ALA A 258 9.91 10.51 -6.18
CA ALA A 258 11.02 10.65 -5.24
C ALA A 258 10.83 11.81 -4.24
N ALA A 259 10.01 12.81 -4.57
CA ALA A 259 9.79 13.99 -3.73
C ALA A 259 9.26 13.72 -2.29
N PRO A 260 8.53 12.64 -1.94
CA PRO A 260 8.19 12.34 -0.55
C PRO A 260 9.43 12.18 0.35
N ALA A 261 10.61 11.83 -0.21
CA ALA A 261 11.86 11.74 0.52
C ALA A 261 12.35 13.08 1.10
N ALA A 262 11.81 14.21 0.62
CA ALA A 262 12.09 15.52 1.20
C ALA A 262 11.61 15.64 2.66
N VAL A 263 10.54 14.92 3.04
CA VAL A 263 10.00 14.94 4.41
C VAL A 263 11.00 14.38 5.42
N PRO A 264 11.52 13.13 5.30
CA PRO A 264 12.55 12.64 6.20
C PRO A 264 13.84 13.46 6.09
N ALA A 265 14.23 13.97 4.91
CA ALA A 265 15.40 14.84 4.79
C ALA A 265 15.27 16.12 5.65
N TYR A 266 14.10 16.76 5.63
CA TYR A 266 13.80 17.93 6.46
C TYR A 266 13.78 17.61 7.96
N VAL A 267 13.17 16.49 8.35
CA VAL A 267 13.15 16.02 9.75
C VAL A 267 14.56 15.73 10.26
N GLY A 268 15.40 15.09 9.43
CA GLY A 268 16.80 14.83 9.76
C GLY A 268 17.62 16.11 9.89
N TRP A 269 17.46 17.03 8.95
CA TRP A 269 18.15 18.33 8.95
C TRP A 269 17.81 19.17 10.18
N THR A 270 16.53 19.28 10.53
CA THR A 270 16.07 20.06 11.69
C THR A 270 16.55 19.43 13.01
N SER A 271 16.55 18.11 13.11
CA SER A 271 17.08 17.38 14.27
C SER A 271 18.59 17.63 14.42
N TRP A 272 19.34 17.51 13.33
CA TRP A 272 20.79 17.79 13.32
C TRP A 272 21.12 19.24 13.70
N MET A 273 20.38 20.22 13.15
CA MET A 273 20.55 21.63 13.50
C MET A 273 20.26 21.90 14.99
N LYS A 274 19.25 21.25 15.57
CA LYS A 274 18.95 21.36 17.01
C LYS A 274 20.07 20.75 17.86
N SER A 275 20.55 19.56 17.53
CA SER A 275 21.68 18.94 18.24
C SER A 275 22.94 19.78 18.15
N ARG A 276 23.21 20.42 17.00
CA ARG A 276 24.36 21.30 16.82
C ARG A 276 24.24 22.60 17.62
N LYS A 277 23.03 23.16 17.73
CA LYS A 277 22.77 24.31 18.61
C LYS A 277 22.91 23.97 20.08
N ALA A 278 22.42 22.81 20.52
CA ALA A 278 22.58 22.33 21.89
C ALA A 278 24.06 22.11 22.23
N ALA A 279 24.82 21.42 21.37
CA ALA A 279 26.25 21.21 21.55
C ALA A 279 27.07 22.52 21.60
N ASN A 280 26.61 23.56 20.89
CA ASN A 280 27.24 24.88 20.95
C ASN A 280 26.81 25.69 22.19
N ALA A 281 25.62 25.45 22.75
CA ALA A 281 25.14 26.07 23.99
C ALA A 281 25.82 25.44 25.23
N ASP A 282 26.02 24.12 25.23
CA ASP A 282 26.76 23.40 26.29
C ASP A 282 28.24 23.80 26.36
N ALA A 283 28.79 24.39 25.28
CA ALA A 283 30.14 24.95 25.25
C ALA A 283 30.25 26.35 25.91
N GLU A 284 29.12 27.06 26.08
CA GLU A 284 29.06 28.35 26.79
C GLU A 284 28.72 28.21 28.28
N ASP A 285 28.10 27.10 28.70
CA ASP A 285 27.63 26.86 30.09
C ASP A 285 28.58 26.00 30.95
N ALA A 286 29.86 25.85 30.57
CA ALA A 286 30.87 25.12 31.33
C ALA A 286 31.35 25.83 32.62
N ALA A 287 30.48 26.59 33.30
CA ALA A 287 30.77 27.24 34.58
C ALA A 287 29.54 27.43 35.48
N ALA A 288 28.93 26.34 35.98
CA ALA A 288 28.32 26.27 37.34
C ALA A 288 27.79 24.85 37.66
N PRO A 289 27.72 24.45 38.93
CA PRO A 289 27.85 23.04 39.32
C PRO A 289 26.52 22.28 39.46
N LEU A 290 26.66 20.96 39.26
CA LEU A 290 25.74 19.88 39.60
C LEU A 290 25.17 19.99 41.02
N LEU A 291 23.84 19.97 41.14
CA LEU A 291 23.14 19.49 42.33
C LEU A 291 22.22 18.35 41.94
N LEU A 292 22.55 17.17 42.47
CA LEU A 292 21.71 15.98 42.53
C LEU A 292 20.50 16.29 43.41
N ASP A 293 19.31 15.88 42.97
CA ASP A 293 18.33 15.41 43.94
C ASP A 293 17.59 14.18 43.38
N SER A 294 17.64 13.14 44.20
CA SER A 294 17.07 11.81 43.98
C SER A 294 15.66 11.81 44.56
N LYS A 295 14.65 11.32 43.83
CA LYS A 295 13.41 10.85 44.47
C LYS A 295 12.95 9.52 43.91
N GLU A 296 12.89 8.57 44.84
CA GLU A 296 12.43 7.19 44.72
C GLU A 296 10.94 7.06 44.39
N ALA A 297 10.63 5.85 43.93
CA ALA A 297 9.31 5.31 43.67
C ALA A 297 8.42 5.24 44.91
N THR A 298 7.10 5.28 44.71
CA THR A 298 6.13 4.64 45.62
C THR A 298 4.90 4.17 44.84
N GLN A 299 4.58 2.88 44.99
CA GLN A 299 3.30 2.26 44.60
C GLN A 299 2.17 2.72 45.55
N PRO A 300 0.91 2.46 45.18
CA PRO A 300 0.06 1.76 46.15
C PRO A 300 -0.55 0.49 45.56
N GLN A 301 -0.42 -0.59 46.33
CA GLN A 301 -1.28 -1.76 46.27
C GLN A 301 -2.68 -1.42 46.83
N GLY A 302 -3.70 -1.99 46.20
CA GLY A 302 -5.04 -2.13 46.74
C GLY A 302 -5.74 -3.30 46.06
N ASN A 303 -5.67 -4.48 46.69
CA ASN A 303 -6.63 -5.58 46.50
C ASN A 303 -8.04 -5.07 46.87
N GLY A 304 -9.15 -5.52 46.33
CA GLY A 304 -9.51 -6.57 45.39
C GLY A 304 -11.01 -6.80 45.59
N GLU A 305 -11.75 -7.17 44.55
CA GLU A 305 -12.98 -7.98 44.67
C GLU A 305 -13.41 -8.44 43.26
N ALA A 306 -13.73 -9.72 43.18
CA ALA A 306 -14.15 -10.40 41.97
C ALA A 306 -15.65 -10.20 41.76
N GLU A 307 -16.07 -9.83 40.55
CA GLU A 307 -17.47 -9.91 40.13
C GLU A 307 -17.57 -10.60 38.76
N GLU A 308 -17.79 -11.91 38.86
CA GLU A 308 -18.72 -12.74 38.09
C GLU A 308 -19.17 -12.30 36.67
N ALA A 309 -18.68 -13.11 35.72
CA ALA A 309 -19.29 -13.52 34.45
C ALA A 309 -20.65 -12.88 34.05
N ARG A 310 -20.58 -11.85 33.20
CA ARG A 310 -21.64 -11.53 32.24
C ARG A 310 -21.08 -11.68 30.83
N GLY A 311 -21.67 -12.58 30.05
CA GLY A 311 -21.24 -12.89 28.68
C GLY A 311 -21.16 -11.66 27.77
N PRO A 312 -20.31 -11.70 26.73
CA PRO A 312 -19.90 -10.50 26.02
C PRO A 312 -21.05 -9.89 25.21
N ARG A 313 -21.21 -8.57 25.34
CA ARG A 313 -22.10 -7.75 24.52
C ARG A 313 -21.39 -7.43 23.19
N LEU A 314 -22.12 -7.49 22.07
CA LEU A 314 -21.61 -7.21 20.71
C LEU A 314 -20.80 -5.90 20.65
N GLY A 315 -19.47 -6.02 20.56
CA GLY A 315 -18.54 -4.88 20.54
C GLY A 315 -17.12 -5.17 21.05
N GLU A 316 -16.89 -6.28 21.74
CA GLU A 316 -15.57 -6.78 22.13
C GLU A 316 -14.96 -7.70 21.06
N GLU A 317 -13.63 -7.83 21.07
CA GLU A 317 -12.82 -8.55 20.07
C GLU A 317 -13.37 -9.95 19.82
N HIS A 318 -14.07 -10.13 18.69
CA HIS A 318 -14.43 -11.47 18.25
C HIS A 318 -13.14 -12.12 17.81
N THR A 319 -12.84 -13.29 18.35
CA THR A 319 -11.86 -14.14 17.67
C THR A 319 -12.36 -14.37 16.24
N ILE A 320 -11.44 -14.48 15.28
CA ILE A 320 -11.79 -14.66 13.85
C ILE A 320 -12.81 -15.79 13.65
N ALA A 321 -12.73 -16.83 14.49
CA ALA A 321 -13.71 -17.91 14.55
C ALA A 321 -15.12 -17.42 14.93
N GLU A 322 -15.28 -16.62 15.98
CA GLU A 322 -16.58 -16.08 16.43
C GLU A 322 -17.18 -15.12 15.40
N ALA A 323 -16.35 -14.34 14.69
CA ALA A 323 -16.81 -13.46 13.61
C ALA A 323 -17.40 -14.26 12.43
N LEU A 324 -16.77 -15.39 12.04
CA LEU A 324 -17.24 -16.25 10.95
C LEU A 324 -18.58 -16.95 11.24
N TRP A 325 -18.94 -17.11 12.52
CA TRP A 325 -20.24 -17.67 12.92
C TRP A 325 -21.36 -16.61 13.02
N SER A 326 -21.03 -15.33 12.88
CA SER A 326 -22.01 -14.24 12.94
C SER A 326 -22.72 -14.02 11.60
N VAL A 327 -24.05 -13.85 11.65
CA VAL A 327 -24.85 -13.50 10.47
C VAL A 327 -24.48 -12.10 9.95
N ASP A 328 -24.16 -11.17 10.85
CA ASP A 328 -23.76 -9.80 10.49
C ASP A 328 -22.49 -9.80 9.63
N PHE A 329 -21.55 -10.70 9.93
CA PHE A 329 -20.36 -10.89 9.12
C PHE A 329 -20.71 -11.32 7.69
N TRP A 330 -21.56 -12.34 7.52
CA TRP A 330 -21.92 -12.83 6.18
C TRP A 330 -22.76 -11.85 5.38
N VAL A 331 -23.61 -11.05 6.02
CA VAL A 331 -24.35 -9.96 5.36
C VAL A 331 -23.39 -8.88 4.86
N LEU A 332 -22.45 -8.43 5.71
CA LEU A 332 -21.45 -7.44 5.33
C LEU A 332 -20.47 -7.97 4.28
N PHE A 333 -19.99 -9.21 4.45
CA PHE A 333 -19.10 -9.89 3.52
C PHE A 333 -19.77 -10.06 2.15
N SER A 334 -21.02 -10.53 2.10
CA SER A 334 -21.74 -10.72 0.84
C SER A 334 -22.03 -9.39 0.15
N SER A 335 -22.43 -8.36 0.90
CA SER A 335 -22.64 -7.01 0.36
C SER A 335 -21.34 -6.43 -0.22
N PHE A 336 -20.23 -6.56 0.51
CA PHE A 336 -18.91 -6.11 0.06
C PHE A 336 -18.43 -6.90 -1.16
N LEU A 337 -18.59 -8.22 -1.14
CA LEU A 337 -18.22 -9.11 -2.23
C LEU A 337 -18.98 -8.75 -3.51
N MET A 338 -20.28 -8.50 -3.43
CA MET A 338 -21.10 -8.07 -4.56
C MET A 338 -20.69 -6.69 -5.10
N GLY A 339 -20.42 -5.73 -4.21
CA GLY A 339 -19.97 -4.39 -4.60
C GLY A 339 -18.58 -4.40 -5.26
N VAL A 340 -17.58 -4.93 -4.56
CA VAL A 340 -16.19 -4.98 -5.04
C VAL A 340 -16.05 -5.90 -6.25
N GLY A 341 -16.71 -7.06 -6.24
CA GLY A 341 -16.68 -8.01 -7.35
C GLY A 341 -17.19 -7.40 -8.66
N THR A 342 -18.25 -6.59 -8.60
CA THR A 342 -18.76 -5.87 -9.79
C THR A 342 -17.74 -4.87 -10.32
N GLY A 343 -17.09 -4.09 -9.45
CA GLY A 343 -16.03 -3.16 -9.85
C GLY A 343 -14.80 -3.86 -10.45
N LEU A 344 -14.37 -4.97 -9.85
CA LEU A 344 -13.28 -5.81 -10.38
C LEU A 344 -13.64 -6.37 -11.76
N ALA A 345 -14.87 -6.85 -11.95
CA ALA A 345 -15.33 -7.37 -13.23
C ALA A 345 -15.23 -6.32 -14.36
N VAL A 346 -15.63 -5.07 -14.09
CA VAL A 346 -15.47 -3.97 -15.06
C VAL A 346 -14.00 -3.69 -15.34
N MET A 347 -13.17 -3.51 -14.31
CA MET A 347 -11.74 -3.22 -14.50
C MET A 347 -11.01 -4.32 -15.29
N ASN A 348 -11.29 -5.58 -14.99
CA ASN A 348 -10.65 -6.71 -15.65
C ASN A 348 -11.06 -6.86 -17.13
N ASN A 349 -12.23 -6.35 -17.51
CA ASN A 349 -12.75 -6.44 -18.88
C ASN A 349 -12.59 -5.13 -19.66
N LEU A 350 -12.04 -4.08 -19.06
CA LEU A 350 -11.96 -2.75 -19.68
C LEU A 350 -11.17 -2.78 -21.00
N GLY A 351 -10.08 -3.55 -21.02
CA GLY A 351 -9.29 -3.86 -22.23
C GLY A 351 -10.17 -4.37 -23.38
N GLN A 352 -10.98 -5.38 -23.10
CA GLN A 352 -11.84 -6.03 -24.09
C GLN A 352 -13.03 -5.15 -24.50
N MET A 353 -13.58 -4.35 -23.57
CA MET A 353 -14.64 -3.39 -23.86
C MET A 353 -14.16 -2.27 -24.79
N GLY A 354 -12.95 -1.75 -24.57
CA GLY A 354 -12.35 -0.71 -25.42
C GLY A 354 -12.17 -1.18 -26.86
N VAL A 355 -11.58 -2.37 -27.04
CA VAL A 355 -11.42 -2.98 -28.38
C VAL A 355 -12.76 -3.24 -29.04
N ALA A 356 -13.76 -3.75 -28.30
CA ALA A 356 -15.09 -4.01 -28.85
C ALA A 356 -15.83 -2.75 -29.32
N MET A 357 -15.53 -1.59 -28.73
CA MET A 357 -16.04 -0.28 -29.16
C MET A 357 -15.23 0.35 -30.30
N GLY A 358 -14.14 -0.30 -30.74
CA GLY A 358 -13.30 0.17 -31.84
C GLY A 358 -12.17 1.12 -31.42
N TYR A 359 -11.85 1.24 -30.13
CA TYR A 359 -10.70 2.01 -29.68
C TYR A 359 -9.40 1.22 -29.89
N THR A 360 -8.39 1.89 -30.42
CA THR A 360 -7.04 1.31 -30.63
C THR A 360 -6.17 1.40 -29.38
N ASP A 361 -6.35 2.46 -28.60
CA ASP A 361 -5.65 2.66 -27.34
C ASP A 361 -6.62 2.47 -26.17
N VAL A 362 -6.49 1.34 -25.49
CA VAL A 362 -7.34 1.01 -24.33
C VAL A 362 -6.63 1.34 -23.02
N SER A 363 -5.33 1.63 -23.06
CA SER A 363 -4.48 1.92 -21.91
C SER A 363 -4.98 3.16 -21.16
N ILE A 364 -5.43 4.19 -21.91
CA ILE A 364 -6.03 5.42 -21.38
C ILE A 364 -7.22 5.15 -20.46
N PHE A 365 -8.11 4.21 -20.80
CA PHE A 365 -9.27 3.90 -19.96
C PHE A 365 -8.85 3.27 -18.63
N VAL A 366 -7.81 2.44 -18.66
CA VAL A 366 -7.26 1.77 -17.48
C VAL A 366 -6.59 2.78 -16.57
N SER A 367 -5.78 3.68 -17.15
CA SER A 367 -5.11 4.76 -16.41
C SER A 367 -6.11 5.72 -15.77
N MET A 368 -7.08 6.24 -16.53
CA MET A 368 -8.13 7.11 -16.02
C MET A 368 -8.94 6.46 -14.90
N THR A 369 -9.34 5.18 -15.06
CA THR A 369 -10.07 4.45 -14.01
C THR A 369 -9.25 4.35 -12.73
N SER A 370 -7.93 4.16 -12.85
CA SER A 370 -7.01 4.16 -11.72
C SER A 370 -6.97 5.52 -11.01
N ILE A 371 -6.82 6.62 -11.76
CA ILE A 371 -6.75 7.98 -11.23
C ILE A 371 -8.05 8.36 -10.50
N TRP A 372 -9.21 8.05 -11.07
CA TRP A 372 -10.49 8.25 -10.38
C TRP A 372 -10.62 7.34 -9.16
N GLY A 373 -10.11 6.11 -9.23
CA GLY A 373 -10.01 5.21 -8.09
C GLY A 373 -9.09 5.74 -6.98
N PHE A 374 -8.06 6.52 -7.31
CA PHE A 374 -7.23 7.22 -6.33
C PHE A 374 -8.03 8.29 -5.60
N PHE A 375 -8.71 9.19 -6.33
CA PHE A 375 -9.53 10.24 -5.71
C PHE A 375 -10.63 9.65 -4.84
N GLY A 376 -11.26 8.55 -5.27
CA GLY A 376 -12.25 7.83 -4.47
C GLY A 376 -11.68 7.30 -3.14
N ARG A 377 -10.49 6.69 -3.16
CA ARG A 377 -9.82 6.18 -1.95
C ARG A 377 -9.32 7.30 -1.03
N LEU A 378 -8.85 8.40 -1.61
CA LEU A 378 -8.39 9.56 -0.83
C LEU A 378 -9.58 10.26 -0.15
N ALA A 379 -10.66 10.49 -0.90
CA ALA A 379 -11.89 11.10 -0.38
C ALA A 379 -12.58 10.21 0.66
N SER A 380 -12.65 8.90 0.46
CA SER A 380 -13.23 8.01 1.47
C SER A 380 -12.43 8.00 2.77
N GLY A 381 -11.09 8.12 2.69
CA GLY A 381 -10.21 8.27 3.85
C GLY A 381 -10.50 9.55 4.65
N THR A 382 -10.56 10.70 3.97
CA THR A 382 -10.82 12.00 4.63
C THR A 382 -12.24 12.11 5.17
N ILE A 383 -13.22 11.63 4.42
CA ILE A 383 -14.62 11.59 4.86
C ILE A 383 -14.77 10.66 6.07
N SER A 384 -14.09 9.52 6.09
CA SER A 384 -14.08 8.60 7.24
C SER A 384 -13.61 9.29 8.51
N GLU A 385 -12.51 10.04 8.44
CA GLU A 385 -11.98 10.76 9.59
C GLU A 385 -12.88 11.90 10.04
N HIS A 386 -13.51 12.60 9.10
CA HIS A 386 -14.46 13.65 9.42
C HIS A 386 -15.65 13.08 10.21
N PHE A 387 -16.30 12.03 9.70
CA PHE A 387 -17.43 11.43 10.41
C PHE A 387 -17.05 10.81 11.76
N ILE A 388 -15.86 10.21 11.89
CA ILE A 388 -15.38 9.68 13.18
C ILE A 388 -15.21 10.80 14.23
N LYS A 389 -14.81 12.01 13.81
CA LYS A 389 -14.62 13.16 14.72
C LYS A 389 -15.93 13.83 15.13
N TYR A 390 -16.92 13.88 14.24
CA TYR A 390 -18.20 14.56 14.48
C TYR A 390 -19.29 13.66 15.05
N ALA A 391 -19.18 12.35 14.85
CA ALA A 391 -20.18 11.40 15.28
C ALA A 391 -19.59 10.50 16.37
N THR A 392 -19.96 10.74 17.64
CA THR A 392 -20.07 9.69 18.67
C THR A 392 -21.19 8.70 18.30
N MET A 393 -21.23 8.28 17.03
CA MET A 393 -22.23 7.41 16.45
C MET A 393 -21.59 6.06 16.25
N ASN A 394 -22.24 5.03 16.81
CA ASN A 394 -21.81 3.65 16.80
C ASN A 394 -21.04 3.28 15.53
N TYR A 395 -19.79 2.84 15.72
CA TYR A 395 -18.79 2.34 14.76
C TYR A 395 -19.27 1.31 13.71
N ARG A 396 -20.58 0.99 13.68
CA ARG A 396 -21.20 -0.16 13.02
C ARG A 396 -21.37 -0.04 11.50
N TYR A 397 -21.29 1.14 10.90
CA TYR A 397 -21.63 1.30 9.47
C TYR A 397 -20.51 1.82 8.57
N PHE A 398 -19.46 2.46 9.12
CA PHE A 398 -18.47 3.16 8.27
C PHE A 398 -17.23 2.31 7.93
N SER A 399 -17.03 1.15 8.56
CA SER A 399 -15.91 0.26 8.24
C SER A 399 -16.06 -0.49 6.89
N ILE A 400 -17.19 -0.31 6.19
CA ILE A 400 -17.50 -1.01 4.94
C ILE A 400 -16.71 -0.44 3.75
N THR A 401 -16.24 0.80 3.82
CA THR A 401 -15.49 1.47 2.74
C THR A 401 -13.97 1.39 2.89
N ASN A 402 -13.48 0.89 4.02
CA ASN A 402 -12.06 0.76 4.29
C ASN A 402 -11.79 -0.63 4.83
N ASP A 403 -11.22 -1.50 4.00
CA ASP A 403 -10.57 -2.76 4.41
C ASP A 403 -9.65 -2.52 5.61
N VAL A 404 -10.22 -2.62 6.80
CA VAL A 404 -9.60 -2.47 8.11
C VAL A 404 -10.33 -3.45 9.04
N VAL A 405 -10.37 -4.71 8.63
CA VAL A 405 -10.54 -5.83 9.57
C VAL A 405 -9.28 -5.98 10.44
N LEU A 406 -8.15 -5.34 10.07
CA LEU A 406 -6.85 -5.49 10.74
C LEU A 406 -6.56 -4.51 11.90
N SER A 407 -7.37 -3.48 12.15
CA SER A 407 -7.05 -2.51 13.23
C SER A 407 -7.47 -2.95 14.63
N ARG A 408 -8.21 -4.06 14.78
CA ARG A 408 -8.68 -4.55 16.10
C ARG A 408 -8.05 -5.86 16.57
N SER A 409 -7.14 -6.47 15.82
CA SER A 409 -6.37 -7.64 16.29
C SER A 409 -5.04 -7.29 16.97
N ILE A 410 -4.73 -6.00 17.15
CA ILE A 410 -3.44 -5.53 17.71
C ILE A 410 -3.59 -5.15 19.19
N ASN A 411 -4.31 -5.94 19.97
CA ASN A 411 -4.30 -5.88 21.44
C ASN A 411 -4.57 -7.25 22.09
N MET A 412 -3.85 -8.27 21.62
CA MET A 412 -3.48 -9.42 22.45
C MET A 412 -1.98 -9.54 22.55
#